data_AF-A0A3E0KW49-F1
#
_entry.id   AF-A0A3E0KW49-F1
#
_cell.length_a   1.000
_cell.length_b   1.000
_cell.length_c   1.000
_cell.angle_alpha   90.00
_cell.angle_beta   90.00
_cell.angle_gamma   90.00
#
_symmetry.space_group_name_H-M   'P 1'
#
loop_
_entity.id
_entity.type
_entity.pdbx_description
1 polymer ?
#
loop_
_entity_poly.entity_id
_entity_poly.type
_entity_poly.pdbx_seq_one_letter_code
_entity_poly.pdbx_strand_id
1 'polypeptide(L)'
;MSLCLNPDCSHQNTPTDKFCHKCGSQLLLRERYRALKLIGQGGFGKTFQAIDEDKPSKPYCVIKQFFPSAQGTGTLQKAAELFKEEAIRLDSLGRYPQIPELYAYFTANDGRQYLVQEYIEGQNLEQELKQEGVFNEAKIKHLLSEILPILEFIHSKQVIHRDIKPENIIRRKSDNKLILVDFGAAKFVSHLNRSMTGTIIGSAEYIAPEQGNGKAVNASDLYSLGVTCLYLLTGISPFDLFDGGEHQWVWRQWLVNNPVSNDSGNILDKLIEFGTKKRYQSASEVLSALQIKTSVSIPQTNIQKPVNPVISVPQTPPSIQLKSAKGIDYRNLEDLLKRQQWKEADKETARVMLQVANRTKERWLREEDIDNFPCEDLRTIDQLWLKYSNGKFGFSVQAKIYRELGGTREYNERVWDAFGDRVGWRVNNSWIQMLANLENNSWMNQINLENNSWICYKDVTFDLKAPLGHLPVMNGLDSVWRRWGVFVSSLASRLAKCKI
;
A
#
# COMPACT_ATOMS: atom_id res chain seq x y z
N MET A 1 3.44 -0.15 -44.92
CA MET A 1 2.25 -0.97 -44.65
C MET A 1 1.33 -0.18 -43.73
N SER A 2 0.02 -0.42 -43.74
CA SER A 2 -0.94 0.27 -42.86
C SER A 2 -1.81 -0.75 -42.14
N LEU A 3 -1.72 -0.80 -40.81
CA LEU A 3 -2.53 -1.71 -39.99
C LEU A 3 -3.89 -1.08 -39.66
N CYS A 4 -4.96 -1.85 -39.75
CA CYS A 4 -6.29 -1.38 -39.34
C CYS A 4 -6.37 -1.22 -37.82
N LEU A 5 -6.86 -0.07 -37.35
CA LEU A 5 -7.12 0.18 -35.93
C LEU A 5 -8.49 -0.33 -35.48
N ASN A 6 -9.33 -0.85 -36.38
CA ASN A 6 -10.55 -1.53 -35.98
C ASN A 6 -10.16 -2.82 -35.22
N PRO A 7 -10.51 -2.98 -33.93
CA PRO A 7 -10.09 -4.10 -33.10
C PRO A 7 -10.52 -5.47 -33.62
N ASP A 8 -11.64 -5.53 -34.35
CA ASP A 8 -12.18 -6.75 -34.97
C ASP A 8 -11.54 -7.04 -36.34
N CYS A 9 -10.57 -6.22 -36.76
CA CYS A 9 -9.86 -6.34 -38.02
C CYS A 9 -8.34 -6.30 -37.82
N SER A 10 -7.66 -7.37 -38.18
CA SER A 10 -6.19 -7.47 -38.19
C SER A 10 -5.58 -7.28 -39.59
N HIS A 11 -6.35 -6.78 -40.56
CA HIS A 11 -5.91 -6.70 -41.95
C HIS A 11 -4.82 -5.64 -42.15
N GLN A 12 -3.79 -6.02 -42.91
CA GLN A 12 -2.73 -5.13 -43.36
C GLN A 12 -3.07 -4.58 -44.74
N ASN A 13 -2.97 -3.27 -44.89
CA ASN A 13 -3.30 -2.54 -46.11
C ASN A 13 -2.02 -1.90 -46.67
N THR A 14 -2.11 -1.37 -47.89
CA THR A 14 -1.00 -0.64 -48.49
C THR A 14 -0.78 0.69 -47.74
N PRO A 15 0.43 1.30 -47.80
CA PRO A 15 0.72 2.54 -47.08
C PRO A 15 -0.15 3.73 -47.48
N THR A 16 -0.71 3.74 -48.70
CA THR A 16 -1.46 4.86 -49.27
C THR A 16 -2.97 4.72 -49.12
N ASP A 17 -3.45 3.54 -48.69
CA ASP A 17 -4.88 3.30 -48.53
C ASP A 17 -5.48 4.22 -47.47
N LYS A 18 -6.64 4.80 -47.78
CA LYS A 18 -7.43 5.63 -46.86
C LYS A 18 -8.40 4.78 -46.02
N PHE A 19 -8.90 3.70 -46.59
CA PHE A 19 -9.88 2.81 -45.98
C PHE A 19 -9.37 1.37 -46.01
N CYS A 20 -9.73 0.60 -44.99
CA CYS A 20 -9.37 -0.80 -44.91
C CYS A 20 -10.14 -1.63 -45.95
N HIS A 21 -9.43 -2.39 -46.78
CA HIS A 21 -10.05 -3.24 -47.81
C HIS A 21 -10.94 -4.36 -47.24
N LYS A 22 -10.74 -4.73 -45.97
CA LYS A 22 -11.50 -5.80 -45.31
C LYS A 22 -12.77 -5.31 -44.61
N CYS A 23 -12.70 -4.20 -43.87
CA CYS A 23 -13.81 -3.75 -43.01
C CYS A 23 -14.29 -2.33 -43.29
N GLY A 24 -13.72 -1.64 -44.30
CA GLY A 24 -14.08 -0.28 -44.68
C GLY A 24 -13.71 0.81 -43.67
N SER A 25 -13.10 0.48 -42.53
CA SER A 25 -12.71 1.47 -41.51
C SER A 25 -11.60 2.39 -42.03
N GLN A 26 -11.64 3.67 -41.63
CA GLN A 26 -10.55 4.62 -41.93
C GLN A 26 -9.22 4.12 -41.34
N LEU A 27 -8.15 4.25 -42.12
CA LEU A 27 -6.81 3.81 -41.73
C LEU A 27 -5.98 4.92 -41.06
N LEU A 28 -6.36 6.18 -41.28
CA LEU A 28 -5.77 7.32 -40.62
C LEU A 28 -6.59 7.72 -39.40
N LEU A 29 -5.96 7.67 -38.23
CA LEU A 29 -6.56 8.12 -36.99
C LEU A 29 -6.47 9.64 -36.91
N ARG A 30 -7.63 10.32 -36.78
CA ARG A 30 -7.76 11.79 -36.90
C ARG A 30 -7.12 12.36 -38.17
N GLU A 31 -7.18 11.61 -39.28
CA GLU A 31 -6.59 12.00 -40.57
C GLU A 31 -5.06 12.24 -40.54
N ARG A 32 -4.40 11.91 -39.43
CA ARG A 32 -3.00 12.26 -39.16
C ARG A 32 -2.13 11.06 -38.85
N TYR A 33 -2.57 10.16 -37.97
CA TYR A 33 -1.71 9.08 -37.49
C TYR A 33 -2.01 7.77 -38.22
N ARG A 34 -0.97 7.11 -38.73
CA ARG A 34 -1.08 5.82 -39.40
C ARG A 34 -0.45 4.71 -38.57
N ALA A 35 -1.24 3.75 -38.12
CA ALA A 35 -0.73 2.57 -37.44
C ALA A 35 0.04 1.65 -38.41
N LEU A 36 1.21 1.17 -37.98
CA LEU A 36 2.09 0.33 -38.79
C LEU A 36 2.18 -1.10 -38.23
N LYS A 37 2.33 -1.23 -36.92
CA LYS A 37 2.60 -2.52 -36.25
C LYS A 37 1.98 -2.54 -34.86
N LEU A 38 1.38 -3.67 -34.46
CA LEU A 38 1.02 -3.92 -33.07
C LEU A 38 2.30 -4.25 -32.27
N ILE A 39 2.58 -3.47 -31.23
CA ILE A 39 3.78 -3.62 -30.37
C ILE A 39 3.44 -4.03 -28.93
N GLY A 40 2.17 -4.00 -28.55
CA GLY A 40 1.71 -4.51 -27.25
C GLY A 40 0.20 -4.74 -27.22
N GLN A 41 -0.25 -5.70 -26.44
CA GLN A 41 -1.68 -5.97 -26.20
C GLN A 41 -1.86 -6.48 -24.77
N GLY A 42 -2.77 -5.87 -24.02
CA GLY A 42 -3.14 -6.25 -22.65
C GLY A 42 -4.65 -6.26 -22.45
N GLY A 43 -5.10 -6.52 -21.22
CA GLY A 43 -6.53 -6.68 -20.90
C GLY A 43 -7.43 -5.47 -21.20
N PHE A 44 -6.84 -4.27 -21.27
CA PHE A 44 -7.57 -3.01 -21.44
C PHE A 44 -7.18 -2.21 -22.69
N GLY A 45 -6.28 -2.72 -23.53
CA GLY A 45 -5.88 -1.96 -24.71
C GLY A 45 -4.85 -2.62 -25.61
N LYS A 46 -4.70 -2.01 -26.79
CA LYS A 46 -3.70 -2.34 -27.80
C LYS A 46 -2.76 -1.15 -27.99
N THR A 47 -1.48 -1.43 -28.20
CA THR A 47 -0.44 -0.43 -28.41
C THR A 47 0.20 -0.67 -29.75
N PHE A 48 0.27 0.37 -30.57
CA PHE A 48 0.75 0.31 -31.94
C PHE A 48 1.92 1.27 -32.14
N GLN A 49 2.93 0.84 -32.89
CA GLN A 49 3.85 1.74 -33.54
C GLN A 49 3.15 2.34 -34.76
N ALA A 50 3.27 3.65 -34.92
CA ALA A 50 2.59 4.44 -35.94
C ALA A 50 3.54 5.52 -36.48
N ILE A 51 3.08 6.27 -37.47
CA ILE A 51 3.74 7.51 -37.96
C ILE A 51 2.77 8.68 -37.90
N ASP A 52 3.32 9.88 -37.73
CA ASP A 52 2.62 11.16 -37.86
C ASP A 52 2.74 11.67 -39.30
N GLU A 53 1.67 11.56 -40.09
CA GLU A 53 1.66 11.92 -41.52
C GLU A 53 1.68 13.44 -41.77
N ASP A 54 1.31 14.27 -40.78
CA ASP A 54 1.28 15.73 -40.91
C ASP A 54 2.69 16.33 -40.88
N LYS A 55 3.65 15.63 -40.25
CA LYS A 55 5.05 16.08 -40.20
C LYS A 55 5.78 15.62 -41.47
N PRO A 56 6.53 16.49 -42.16
CA PRO A 56 7.26 16.12 -43.39
C PRO A 56 8.22 14.94 -43.21
N SER A 57 8.83 14.82 -42.02
CA SER A 57 9.75 13.73 -41.68
C SER A 57 9.04 12.40 -41.36
N LYS A 58 7.71 12.40 -41.22
CA LYS A 58 6.88 11.26 -40.83
C LYS A 58 7.44 10.46 -39.65
N PRO A 59 7.73 11.13 -38.52
CA PRO A 59 8.38 10.48 -37.39
C PRO A 59 7.48 9.39 -36.81
N TYR A 60 8.11 8.36 -36.24
CA TYR A 60 7.39 7.33 -35.51
C TYR A 60 6.72 7.90 -34.26
N CYS A 61 5.54 7.37 -33.93
CA CYS A 61 4.81 7.63 -32.70
C CYS A 61 4.20 6.33 -32.18
N VAL A 62 3.69 6.36 -30.94
CA VAL A 62 2.94 5.26 -30.34
C VAL A 62 1.47 5.65 -30.25
N ILE A 63 0.59 4.77 -30.72
CA ILE A 63 -0.86 4.87 -30.50
C ILE A 63 -1.25 3.82 -29.47
N LYS A 64 -1.74 4.23 -28.30
CA LYS A 64 -2.46 3.37 -27.37
C LYS A 64 -3.96 3.51 -27.63
N GLN A 65 -4.62 2.38 -27.82
CA GLN A 65 -6.06 2.28 -28.02
C GLN A 65 -6.67 1.61 -26.79
N PHE A 66 -7.63 2.28 -26.16
CA PHE A 66 -8.45 1.65 -25.12
C PHE A 66 -9.37 0.61 -25.78
N PHE A 67 -9.16 -0.65 -25.43
CA PHE A 67 -9.89 -1.79 -25.95
C PHE A 67 -10.08 -2.84 -24.86
N PRO A 68 -11.12 -2.71 -24.03
CA PRO A 68 -11.36 -3.63 -22.94
C PRO A 68 -11.91 -4.95 -23.48
N SER A 69 -11.23 -6.05 -23.13
CA SER A 69 -11.75 -7.39 -23.40
C SER A 69 -12.94 -7.65 -22.48
N ALA A 70 -14.11 -8.02 -23.03
CA ALA A 70 -15.40 -8.06 -22.33
C ALA A 70 -15.34 -8.65 -20.90
N GLN A 71 -15.39 -7.77 -19.88
CA GLN A 71 -15.65 -8.12 -18.48
C GLN A 71 -16.38 -6.95 -17.80
N GLY A 72 -17.57 -7.21 -17.23
CA GLY A 72 -18.33 -6.40 -16.26
C GLY A 72 -18.42 -4.87 -16.45
N THR A 73 -19.64 -4.33 -16.54
CA THR A 73 -19.91 -2.88 -16.74
C THR A 73 -19.20 -1.94 -15.75
N GLY A 74 -19.10 -2.31 -14.46
CA GLY A 74 -18.41 -1.50 -13.45
C GLY A 74 -16.87 -1.48 -13.59
N THR A 75 -16.29 -2.52 -14.20
CA THR A 75 -14.83 -2.63 -14.43
C THR A 75 -14.41 -1.80 -15.64
N LEU A 76 -15.29 -1.71 -16.63
CA LEU A 76 -15.08 -0.96 -17.88
C LEU A 76 -14.97 0.55 -17.65
N GLN A 77 -15.87 1.14 -16.88
CA GLN A 77 -15.85 2.58 -16.61
C GLN A 77 -14.59 3.00 -15.87
N LYS A 78 -14.19 2.24 -14.84
CA LYS A 78 -12.98 2.54 -14.09
C LYS A 78 -11.72 2.41 -14.94
N ALA A 79 -11.65 1.42 -15.83
CA ALA A 79 -10.54 1.26 -16.75
C ALA A 79 -10.43 2.42 -17.75
N ALA A 80 -11.56 2.92 -18.26
CA ALA A 80 -11.60 4.10 -19.14
C ALA A 80 -11.16 5.39 -18.41
N GLU A 81 -11.58 5.57 -17.16
CA GLU A 81 -11.11 6.69 -16.31
C GLU A 81 -9.58 6.64 -16.13
N LEU A 82 -9.02 5.48 -15.80
CA LEU A 82 -7.58 5.32 -15.60
C LEU A 82 -6.78 5.51 -16.90
N PHE A 83 -7.33 5.14 -18.05
CA PHE A 83 -6.73 5.42 -19.35
C PHE A 83 -6.69 6.93 -19.65
N LYS A 84 -7.76 7.66 -19.32
CA LYS A 84 -7.77 9.12 -19.38
C LYS A 84 -6.78 9.75 -18.39
N GLU A 85 -6.70 9.25 -17.16
CA GLU A 85 -5.76 9.73 -16.16
C GLU A 85 -4.29 9.55 -16.58
N GLU A 86 -3.96 8.49 -17.33
CA GLU A 86 -2.62 8.32 -17.90
C GLU A 86 -2.25 9.48 -18.82
N ALA A 87 -3.14 9.86 -19.74
CA ALA A 87 -2.91 11.01 -20.62
C ALA A 87 -2.75 12.30 -19.82
N ILE A 88 -3.60 12.54 -18.81
CA ILE A 88 -3.53 13.74 -17.96
C ILE A 88 -2.20 13.79 -17.19
N ARG A 89 -1.74 12.67 -16.64
CA ARG A 89 -0.44 12.58 -15.95
C ARG A 89 0.69 12.92 -16.90
N LEU A 90 0.73 12.29 -18.07
CA LEU A 90 1.79 12.52 -19.05
C LEU A 90 1.81 13.98 -19.53
N ASP A 91 0.64 14.57 -19.77
CA ASP A 91 0.51 15.99 -20.14
C ASP A 91 1.04 16.92 -19.03
N SER A 92 0.69 16.65 -17.77
CA SER A 92 1.10 17.48 -16.62
C SER A 92 2.60 17.51 -16.35
N LEU A 93 3.33 16.49 -16.82
CA LEU A 93 4.79 16.41 -16.73
C LEU A 93 5.47 17.35 -17.74
N GLY A 94 4.78 17.75 -18.81
CA GLY A 94 5.33 18.55 -19.88
C GLY A 94 6.52 17.86 -20.56
N ARG A 95 7.45 18.66 -21.08
CA ARG A 95 8.61 18.14 -21.80
C ARG A 95 9.77 17.85 -20.84
N TYR A 96 10.16 16.57 -20.76
CA TYR A 96 11.34 16.12 -20.01
C TYR A 96 12.14 15.11 -20.84
N PRO A 97 13.48 15.24 -21.00
CA PRO A 97 14.25 14.46 -22.01
C PRO A 97 14.17 12.93 -21.95
N GLN A 98 13.86 12.39 -20.76
CA GLN A 98 13.79 10.95 -20.49
C GLN A 98 12.35 10.46 -20.23
N ILE A 99 11.35 11.25 -20.61
CA ILE A 99 9.91 10.90 -20.55
C ILE A 99 9.31 11.18 -21.94
N PRO A 100 8.55 10.24 -22.54
CA PRO A 100 7.93 10.46 -23.84
C PRO A 100 6.97 11.65 -23.85
N GLU A 101 7.05 12.49 -24.88
CA GLU A 101 6.10 13.60 -25.04
C GLU A 101 4.70 13.09 -25.45
N LEU A 102 3.65 13.64 -24.82
CA LEU A 102 2.27 13.40 -25.24
C LEU A 102 1.97 14.23 -26.50
N TYR A 103 1.48 13.58 -27.56
CA TYR A 103 1.07 14.27 -28.79
C TYR A 103 -0.43 14.54 -28.84
N ALA A 104 -1.25 13.60 -28.38
CA ALA A 104 -2.70 13.77 -28.35
C ALA A 104 -3.40 12.78 -27.41
N TYR A 105 -4.52 13.21 -26.86
CA TYR A 105 -5.53 12.32 -26.27
C TYR A 105 -6.91 12.71 -26.79
N PHE A 106 -7.71 11.74 -27.21
CA PHE A 106 -9.07 11.99 -27.71
C PHE A 106 -9.95 10.74 -27.69
N THR A 107 -11.25 10.98 -27.81
CA THR A 107 -12.26 9.94 -28.04
C THR A 107 -12.68 10.01 -29.51
N ALA A 108 -12.61 8.90 -30.24
CA ALA A 108 -13.11 8.82 -31.61
C ALA A 108 -14.64 8.77 -31.66
N ASN A 109 -15.23 8.92 -32.85
CA ASN A 109 -16.69 8.95 -33.05
C ASN A 109 -17.39 7.65 -32.60
N ASP A 110 -16.65 6.54 -32.58
CA ASP A 110 -17.12 5.23 -32.09
C ASP A 110 -17.01 5.07 -30.56
N GLY A 111 -16.66 6.13 -29.83
CA GLY A 111 -16.54 6.13 -28.38
C GLY A 111 -15.22 5.60 -27.83
N ARG A 112 -14.30 5.11 -28.69
CA ARG A 112 -13.01 4.58 -28.25
C ARG A 112 -12.01 5.69 -27.94
N GLN A 113 -11.27 5.51 -26.86
CA GLN A 113 -10.24 6.44 -26.42
C GLN A 113 -8.88 6.07 -27.01
N TYR A 114 -8.12 7.10 -27.40
CA TYR A 114 -6.78 6.98 -27.94
C TYR A 114 -5.83 7.94 -27.24
N LEU A 115 -4.62 7.47 -26.97
CA LEU A 115 -3.48 8.26 -26.50
C LEU A 115 -2.37 8.10 -27.54
N VAL A 116 -1.84 9.22 -28.04
CA VAL A 116 -0.73 9.27 -28.97
C VAL A 116 0.44 9.96 -28.30
N GLN A 117 1.62 9.33 -28.32
CA GLN A 117 2.83 9.84 -27.68
C GLN A 117 4.07 9.56 -28.54
N GLU A 118 5.20 10.14 -28.15
CA GLU A 118 6.51 9.89 -28.75
C GLU A 118 6.86 8.39 -28.76
N TYR A 119 7.42 7.94 -29.88
CA TYR A 119 8.03 6.62 -29.99
C TYR A 119 9.51 6.69 -29.64
N ILE A 120 9.93 5.86 -28.69
CA ILE A 120 11.32 5.74 -28.28
C ILE A 120 11.95 4.57 -29.04
N GLU A 121 12.84 4.86 -29.99
CA GLU A 121 13.60 3.83 -30.68
C GLU A 121 14.69 3.29 -29.74
N GLY A 122 14.64 1.99 -29.43
CA GLY A 122 15.53 1.38 -28.45
C GLY A 122 15.10 -0.03 -28.06
N GLN A 123 15.88 -0.66 -27.17
CA GLN A 123 15.51 -1.91 -26.51
C GLN A 123 15.04 -1.60 -25.08
N ASN A 124 14.04 -2.34 -24.60
CA ASN A 124 13.73 -2.30 -23.17
C ASN A 124 14.64 -3.21 -22.36
N LEU A 125 14.72 -3.01 -21.05
CA LEU A 125 15.66 -3.75 -20.21
C LEU A 125 15.36 -5.25 -20.12
N GLU A 126 14.12 -5.66 -20.32
CA GLU A 126 13.75 -7.09 -20.46
C GLU A 126 14.38 -7.72 -21.71
N GLN A 127 14.40 -6.98 -22.83
CA GLN A 127 15.07 -7.40 -24.05
C GLN A 127 16.59 -7.42 -23.87
N GLU A 128 17.16 -6.40 -23.22
CA GLU A 128 18.59 -6.38 -22.89
C GLU A 128 18.98 -7.57 -22.01
N LEU A 129 18.20 -7.89 -20.97
CA LEU A 129 18.43 -9.05 -20.10
C LEU A 129 18.42 -10.37 -20.91
N LYS A 130 17.46 -10.53 -21.82
CA LYS A 130 17.35 -11.72 -22.69
C LYS A 130 18.51 -11.84 -23.68
N GLN A 131 19.01 -10.72 -24.18
CA GLN A 131 20.04 -10.69 -25.23
C GLN A 131 21.45 -10.74 -24.65
N GLU A 132 21.72 -10.01 -23.58
CA GLU A 132 23.05 -9.81 -23.00
C GLU A 132 23.28 -10.60 -21.69
N GLY A 133 22.21 -11.14 -21.11
CA GLY A 133 22.25 -11.80 -19.81
C GLY A 133 22.12 -10.83 -18.64
N VAL A 134 22.33 -11.36 -17.43
CA VAL A 134 22.16 -10.63 -16.16
C VAL A 134 23.06 -9.41 -16.05
N PHE A 135 22.57 -8.40 -15.35
CA PHE A 135 23.26 -7.14 -15.13
C PHE A 135 24.24 -7.32 -13.97
N ASN A 136 25.44 -6.74 -14.07
CA ASN A 136 26.37 -6.68 -12.94
C ASN A 136 26.12 -5.43 -12.08
N GLU A 137 26.80 -5.34 -10.93
CA GLU A 137 26.68 -4.20 -10.00
C GLU A 137 26.87 -2.84 -10.71
N ALA A 138 27.83 -2.72 -11.64
CA ALA A 138 28.08 -1.49 -12.36
C ALA A 138 26.90 -1.08 -13.25
N LYS A 139 26.31 -2.03 -14.00
CA LYS A 139 25.10 -1.80 -14.79
C LYS A 139 23.92 -1.38 -13.92
N ILE A 140 23.75 -1.97 -12.73
CA ILE A 140 22.70 -1.59 -11.78
C ILE A 140 22.90 -0.18 -11.21
N LYS A 141 24.13 0.17 -10.80
CA LYS A 141 24.43 1.54 -10.34
C LYS A 141 24.15 2.56 -11.43
N HIS A 142 24.53 2.26 -12.68
CA HIS A 142 24.23 3.12 -13.82
C HIS A 142 22.72 3.27 -14.02
N LEU A 143 21.97 2.16 -14.00
CA LEU A 143 20.52 2.18 -14.10
C LEU A 143 19.87 3.06 -13.01
N LEU A 144 20.26 2.88 -11.75
CA LEU A 144 19.78 3.70 -10.65
C LEU A 144 20.12 5.18 -10.87
N SER A 145 21.34 5.49 -11.32
CA SER A 145 21.78 6.86 -11.57
C SER A 145 20.99 7.58 -12.66
N GLU A 146 20.45 6.85 -13.64
CA GLU A 146 19.66 7.44 -14.73
C GLU A 146 18.15 7.49 -14.44
N ILE A 147 17.61 6.53 -13.67
CA ILE A 147 16.17 6.45 -13.37
C ILE A 147 15.79 7.31 -12.16
N LEU A 148 16.62 7.36 -11.11
CA LEU A 148 16.31 8.13 -9.90
C LEU A 148 16.05 9.63 -10.17
N PRO A 149 16.81 10.33 -11.05
CA PRO A 149 16.48 11.71 -11.42
C PRO A 149 15.12 11.87 -12.09
N ILE A 150 14.69 10.88 -12.89
CA ILE A 150 13.35 10.86 -13.49
C ILE A 150 12.30 10.73 -12.39
N LEU A 151 12.50 9.81 -11.43
CA LEU A 151 11.59 9.62 -10.31
C LEU A 151 11.47 10.86 -9.44
N GLU A 152 12.59 11.50 -9.11
CA GLU A 152 12.59 12.78 -8.39
C GLU A 152 11.75 13.84 -9.11
N PHE A 153 11.92 13.95 -10.43
CA PHE A 153 11.17 14.90 -11.24
C PHE A 153 9.66 14.62 -11.22
N ILE A 154 9.21 13.40 -11.51
CA ILE A 154 7.78 13.08 -11.56
C ILE A 154 7.14 13.17 -10.17
N HIS A 155 7.86 12.77 -9.12
CA HIS A 155 7.41 12.87 -7.73
C HIS A 155 7.27 14.32 -7.27
N SER A 156 8.15 15.23 -7.72
CA SER A 156 8.01 16.68 -7.48
C SER A 156 6.73 17.27 -8.08
N LYS A 157 6.21 16.64 -9.14
CA LYS A 157 4.96 16.99 -9.81
C LYS A 157 3.74 16.22 -9.25
N GLN A 158 3.90 15.49 -8.14
CA GLN A 158 2.86 14.63 -7.54
C GLN A 158 2.36 13.52 -8.48
N VAL A 159 3.20 13.08 -9.42
CA VAL A 159 2.92 11.95 -10.33
C VAL A 159 3.69 10.73 -9.86
N ILE A 160 2.98 9.63 -9.62
CA ILE A 160 3.55 8.31 -9.30
C ILE A 160 3.43 7.45 -10.56
N HIS A 161 4.51 6.79 -10.98
CA HIS A 161 4.55 5.97 -12.20
C HIS A 161 3.71 4.70 -12.07
N ARG A 162 3.83 4.01 -10.93
CA ARG A 162 3.09 2.79 -10.52
C ARG A 162 3.43 1.50 -11.26
N ASP A 163 3.91 1.53 -12.51
CA ASP A 163 4.27 0.30 -13.27
C ASP A 163 5.77 0.27 -13.64
N ILE A 164 6.67 0.52 -12.69
CA ILE A 164 8.12 0.45 -12.95
C ILE A 164 8.55 -1.02 -13.00
N LYS A 165 9.12 -1.41 -14.14
CA LYS A 165 9.59 -2.76 -14.45
C LYS A 165 10.49 -2.75 -15.69
N PRO A 166 11.25 -3.82 -15.97
CA PRO A 166 12.19 -3.85 -17.10
C PRO A 166 11.58 -3.48 -18.46
N GLU A 167 10.34 -3.90 -18.74
CA GLU A 167 9.68 -3.65 -20.03
C GLU A 167 9.33 -2.18 -20.26
N ASN A 168 9.22 -1.40 -19.18
CA ASN A 168 8.82 0.01 -19.18
C ASN A 168 10.03 0.96 -19.06
N ILE A 169 11.24 0.44 -19.18
CA ILE A 169 12.48 1.22 -19.22
C ILE A 169 13.18 0.91 -20.54
N ILE A 170 13.29 1.90 -21.43
CA ILE A 170 13.86 1.76 -22.77
C ILE A 170 15.22 2.44 -22.84
N ARG A 171 16.26 1.75 -23.27
CA ARG A 171 17.52 2.37 -23.67
C ARG A 171 17.39 2.94 -25.07
N ARG A 172 17.30 4.27 -25.15
CA ARG A 172 17.15 4.99 -26.40
C ARG A 172 18.42 4.86 -27.24
N LYS A 173 18.26 4.45 -28.50
CA LYS A 173 19.35 4.16 -29.43
C LYS A 173 20.19 5.39 -29.82
N SER A 174 19.58 6.58 -29.85
CA SER A 174 20.27 7.79 -30.31
C SER A 174 21.38 8.27 -29.39
N ASP A 175 21.26 8.01 -28.08
CA ASP A 175 22.18 8.54 -27.06
C ASP A 175 22.43 7.59 -25.88
N ASN A 176 21.94 6.35 -25.96
CA ASN A 176 22.05 5.30 -24.93
C ASN A 176 21.44 5.66 -23.56
N LYS A 177 20.59 6.69 -23.49
CA LYS A 177 19.89 7.11 -22.26
C LYS A 177 18.72 6.19 -21.94
N LEU A 178 18.53 5.88 -20.66
CA LEU A 178 17.32 5.22 -20.19
C LEU A 178 16.12 6.18 -20.18
N ILE A 179 15.02 5.74 -20.78
CA ILE A 179 13.75 6.47 -20.90
C ILE A 179 12.68 5.68 -20.15
N LEU A 180 11.96 6.35 -19.25
CA LEU A 180 10.85 5.75 -18.51
C LEU A 180 9.56 5.95 -19.30
N VAL A 181 8.89 4.85 -19.64
CA VAL A 181 7.68 4.85 -20.47
C VAL A 181 6.50 4.21 -19.75
N ASP A 182 5.29 4.45 -20.26
CA ASP A 182 4.06 3.79 -19.80
C ASP A 182 3.58 4.16 -18.38
N PHE A 183 3.14 5.42 -18.21
CA PHE A 183 2.55 5.98 -16.99
C PHE A 183 1.11 5.48 -16.69
N GLY A 184 0.76 4.30 -17.20
CA GLY A 184 -0.59 3.76 -17.22
C GLY A 184 -1.00 3.09 -15.91
N ALA A 185 -2.10 3.55 -15.32
CA ALA A 185 -2.71 2.92 -14.14
C ALA A 185 -3.84 1.93 -14.49
N ALA A 186 -4.28 1.86 -15.75
CA ALA A 186 -5.43 1.03 -16.12
C ALA A 186 -5.23 -0.47 -15.83
N LYS A 187 -3.97 -0.94 -15.79
CA LYS A 187 -3.61 -2.34 -15.51
C LYS A 187 -4.03 -2.80 -14.10
N PHE A 188 -4.10 -1.90 -13.12
CA PHE A 188 -4.45 -2.21 -11.72
C PHE A 188 -5.89 -2.75 -11.53
N VAL A 189 -6.83 -2.34 -12.38
CA VAL A 189 -8.24 -2.78 -12.29
C VAL A 189 -8.38 -4.27 -12.57
N SER A 190 -7.55 -4.83 -13.46
CA SER A 190 -7.56 -6.28 -13.72
C SER A 190 -7.03 -7.09 -12.55
N HIS A 191 -6.06 -6.54 -11.79
CA HIS A 191 -5.47 -7.21 -10.64
C HIS A 191 -6.45 -7.27 -9.47
N LEU A 192 -7.10 -6.15 -9.12
CA LEU A 192 -8.07 -6.09 -8.01
C LEU A 192 -9.22 -7.10 -8.16
N ASN A 193 -9.70 -7.32 -9.39
CA ASN A 193 -10.79 -8.26 -9.66
C ASN A 193 -10.32 -9.71 -9.80
N ARG A 194 -9.08 -9.96 -10.27
CA ARG A 194 -8.53 -11.32 -10.42
C ARG A 194 -7.95 -11.91 -9.14
N SER A 195 -7.61 -11.08 -8.15
CA SER A 195 -7.28 -11.51 -6.79
C SER A 195 -8.40 -12.34 -6.13
N MET A 196 -9.66 -12.20 -6.58
CA MET A 196 -10.79 -13.02 -6.14
C MET A 196 -10.86 -14.42 -6.78
N THR A 197 -10.07 -14.69 -7.83
CA THR A 197 -10.13 -15.95 -8.61
C THR A 197 -8.81 -16.75 -8.61
N GLY A 198 -7.83 -16.34 -7.80
CA GLY A 198 -6.62 -17.14 -7.52
C GLY A 198 -5.59 -17.24 -8.66
N THR A 199 -5.75 -16.51 -9.76
CA THR A 199 -4.75 -16.49 -10.85
C THR A 199 -4.19 -15.09 -11.04
N ILE A 200 -2.98 -14.85 -10.50
CA ILE A 200 -2.22 -13.61 -10.68
C ILE A 200 -1.62 -13.62 -12.09
N ILE A 201 -2.08 -12.71 -12.97
CA ILE A 201 -1.45 -12.48 -14.29
C ILE A 201 -1.09 -10.99 -14.39
N GLY A 202 0.16 -10.68 -14.74
CA GLY A 202 0.66 -9.31 -15.02
C GLY A 202 1.87 -8.90 -14.17
N SER A 203 2.18 -7.61 -14.08
CA SER A 203 3.34 -7.02 -13.36
C SER A 203 3.30 -7.17 -11.82
N ALA A 204 2.52 -8.10 -11.28
CA ALA A 204 2.25 -8.22 -9.85
C ALA A 204 3.52 -8.43 -9.00
N GLU A 205 4.53 -9.07 -9.59
CA GLU A 205 5.86 -9.29 -9.03
C GLU A 205 6.57 -8.01 -8.58
N TYR A 206 6.29 -6.88 -9.23
CA TYR A 206 6.94 -5.58 -8.98
C TYR A 206 6.11 -4.67 -8.09
N ILE A 207 4.85 -5.02 -7.80
CA ILE A 207 3.91 -4.14 -7.09
C ILE A 207 4.31 -4.02 -5.63
N ALA A 208 4.52 -2.78 -5.17
CA ALA A 208 4.74 -2.49 -3.77
C ALA A 208 3.52 -2.91 -2.91
N PRO A 209 3.72 -3.41 -1.68
CA PRO A 209 2.64 -3.91 -0.83
C PRO A 209 1.53 -2.88 -0.60
N GLU A 210 1.88 -1.62 -0.34
CA GLU A 210 0.93 -0.52 -0.16
C GLU A 210 0.19 -0.17 -1.47
N GLN A 211 0.85 -0.31 -2.62
CA GLN A 211 0.23 -0.11 -3.93
C GLN A 211 -0.76 -1.23 -4.26
N GLY A 212 -0.45 -2.49 -3.91
CA GLY A 212 -1.40 -3.61 -4.01
C GLY A 212 -2.67 -3.40 -3.20
N ASN A 213 -2.59 -2.60 -2.12
CA ASN A 213 -3.72 -2.17 -1.30
C ASN A 213 -4.40 -0.88 -1.81
N GLY A 214 -4.08 -0.44 -3.03
CA GLY A 214 -4.66 0.75 -3.66
C GLY A 214 -4.08 2.09 -3.18
N LYS A 215 -2.95 2.08 -2.45
CA LYS A 215 -2.37 3.25 -1.76
C LYS A 215 -0.93 3.50 -2.22
N ALA A 216 -0.78 3.65 -3.53
CA ALA A 216 0.50 3.99 -4.14
C ALA A 216 1.01 5.34 -3.60
N VAL A 217 2.29 5.39 -3.24
CA VAL A 217 3.03 6.59 -2.81
C VAL A 217 4.34 6.68 -3.61
N ASN A 218 5.06 7.79 -3.51
CA ASN A 218 6.37 7.95 -4.18
C ASN A 218 7.34 6.79 -3.85
N ALA A 219 7.34 6.34 -2.60
CA ALA A 219 8.14 5.19 -2.17
C ALA A 219 7.74 3.87 -2.86
N SER A 220 6.53 3.75 -3.41
CA SER A 220 6.08 2.55 -4.15
C SER A 220 6.84 2.40 -5.47
N ASP A 221 7.17 3.51 -6.14
CA ASP A 221 8.02 3.49 -7.34
C ASP A 221 9.44 3.05 -6.99
N LEU A 222 9.98 3.50 -5.85
CA LEU A 222 11.31 3.09 -5.38
C LEU A 222 11.39 1.58 -5.09
N TYR A 223 10.33 1.01 -4.51
CA TYR A 223 10.22 -0.44 -4.33
C TYR A 223 10.23 -1.18 -5.65
N SER A 224 9.38 -0.75 -6.57
CA SER A 224 9.25 -1.36 -7.90
C SER A 224 10.59 -1.31 -8.66
N LEU A 225 11.33 -0.20 -8.52
CA LEU A 225 12.69 -0.05 -9.04
C LEU A 225 13.69 -0.99 -8.34
N GLY A 226 13.61 -1.16 -7.02
CA GLY A 226 14.43 -2.11 -6.27
C GLY A 226 14.21 -3.54 -6.75
N VAL A 227 12.95 -3.97 -6.87
CA VAL A 227 12.58 -5.30 -7.39
C VAL A 227 13.05 -5.48 -8.84
N THR A 228 12.90 -4.44 -9.67
CA THR A 228 13.45 -4.41 -11.04
C THR A 228 14.96 -4.66 -11.04
N CYS A 229 15.71 -4.03 -10.14
CA CYS A 229 17.15 -4.24 -10.02
C CYS A 229 17.49 -5.68 -9.61
N LEU A 230 16.74 -6.26 -8.66
CA LEU A 230 16.95 -7.64 -8.23
C LEU A 230 16.73 -8.64 -9.37
N TYR A 231 15.65 -8.47 -10.13
CA TYR A 231 15.37 -9.30 -11.30
C TYR A 231 16.46 -9.16 -12.35
N LEU A 232 16.91 -7.93 -12.68
CA LEU A 232 18.00 -7.73 -13.64
C LEU A 232 19.35 -8.31 -13.17
N LEU A 233 19.63 -8.31 -11.86
CA LEU A 233 20.84 -8.90 -11.28
C LEU A 233 20.87 -10.43 -11.33
N THR A 234 19.71 -11.06 -11.16
CA THR A 234 19.60 -12.50 -10.91
C THR A 234 19.05 -13.27 -12.11
N GLY A 235 18.22 -12.63 -12.94
CA GLY A 235 17.42 -13.28 -13.98
C GLY A 235 16.30 -14.18 -13.43
N ILE A 236 16.03 -14.14 -12.13
CA ILE A 236 15.05 -14.99 -11.43
C ILE A 236 13.81 -14.16 -11.11
N SER A 237 12.62 -14.73 -11.37
CA SER A 237 11.34 -14.05 -11.08
C SER A 237 11.33 -13.51 -9.65
N PRO A 238 10.86 -12.27 -9.43
CA PRO A 238 10.70 -11.73 -8.08
C PRO A 238 9.84 -12.58 -7.14
N PHE A 239 8.91 -13.40 -7.65
CA PHE A 239 8.17 -14.35 -6.81
C PHE A 239 9.05 -15.46 -6.23
N ASP A 240 10.07 -15.90 -6.98
CA ASP A 240 11.03 -16.92 -6.53
C ASP A 240 12.17 -16.31 -5.69
N LEU A 241 12.33 -14.99 -5.74
CA LEU A 241 13.28 -14.24 -4.90
C LEU A 241 12.72 -13.91 -3.51
N PHE A 242 11.43 -14.17 -3.26
CA PHE A 242 10.75 -13.88 -2.01
C PHE A 242 10.26 -15.15 -1.32
N ASP A 243 10.75 -15.40 -0.09
CA ASP A 243 10.24 -16.46 0.77
C ASP A 243 8.99 -15.96 1.50
N GLY A 244 7.82 -16.42 1.04
CA GLY A 244 6.54 -16.08 1.65
C GLY A 244 6.30 -16.68 3.03
N GLY A 245 6.99 -17.78 3.39
CA GLY A 245 6.88 -18.42 4.70
C GLY A 245 7.61 -17.63 5.79
N GLU A 246 8.81 -17.16 5.47
CA GLU A 246 9.64 -16.37 6.39
C GLU A 246 9.46 -14.84 6.22
N HIS A 247 8.73 -14.42 5.20
CA HIS A 247 8.49 -13.02 4.84
C HIS A 247 9.78 -12.23 4.55
N GLN A 248 10.70 -12.82 3.78
CA GLN A 248 12.01 -12.24 3.49
C GLN A 248 12.43 -12.40 2.04
N TRP A 249 13.21 -11.43 1.55
CA TRP A 249 13.87 -11.53 0.25
C TRP A 249 15.14 -12.38 0.36
N VAL A 250 15.24 -13.42 -0.46
CA VAL A 250 16.34 -14.39 -0.46
C VAL A 250 17.24 -14.25 -1.69
N TRP A 251 17.28 -13.07 -2.30
CA TRP A 251 17.91 -12.83 -3.59
C TRP A 251 19.43 -12.98 -3.62
N ARG A 252 20.12 -12.71 -2.50
CA ARG A 252 21.59 -12.75 -2.43
C ARG A 252 22.17 -14.14 -2.70
N GLN A 253 21.44 -15.21 -2.39
CA GLN A 253 21.88 -16.59 -2.63
C GLN A 253 21.97 -16.92 -4.13
N TRP A 254 21.28 -16.15 -4.98
CA TRP A 254 21.25 -16.33 -6.43
C TRP A 254 22.39 -15.61 -7.17
N LEU A 255 23.28 -14.91 -6.45
CA LEU A 255 24.38 -14.10 -7.01
C LEU A 255 25.72 -14.84 -7.15
N VAL A 256 25.71 -16.18 -7.20
CA VAL A 256 26.93 -17.02 -7.12
C VAL A 256 28.05 -16.56 -8.07
N ASN A 257 27.72 -16.24 -9.32
CA ASN A 257 28.68 -15.79 -10.34
C ASN A 257 28.56 -14.29 -10.66
N ASN A 258 27.80 -13.53 -9.87
CA ASN A 258 27.53 -12.11 -10.08
C ASN A 258 27.45 -11.35 -8.74
N PRO A 259 28.54 -11.37 -7.95
CA PRO A 259 28.52 -10.80 -6.61
C PRO A 259 28.31 -9.28 -6.66
N VAL A 260 27.63 -8.77 -5.64
CA VAL A 260 27.47 -7.34 -5.40
C VAL A 260 28.13 -6.98 -4.07
N SER A 261 28.71 -5.78 -3.99
CA SER A 261 29.23 -5.26 -2.72
C SER A 261 28.15 -5.17 -1.64
N ASN A 262 28.57 -5.24 -0.37
CA ASN A 262 27.65 -5.08 0.76
C ASN A 262 26.91 -3.74 0.71
N ASP A 263 27.59 -2.66 0.31
CA ASP A 263 26.98 -1.33 0.21
C ASP A 263 25.85 -1.31 -0.82
N SER A 264 26.10 -1.80 -2.04
CA SER A 264 25.07 -1.89 -3.08
C SER A 264 23.93 -2.82 -2.67
N GLY A 265 24.26 -3.95 -2.05
CA GLY A 265 23.24 -4.84 -1.54
C GLY A 265 22.37 -4.21 -0.46
N ASN A 266 22.95 -3.45 0.48
CA ASN A 266 22.20 -2.76 1.53
C ASN A 266 21.27 -1.68 0.97
N ILE A 267 21.70 -0.98 -0.10
CA ILE A 267 20.87 -0.02 -0.81
C ILE A 267 19.67 -0.74 -1.45
N LEU A 268 19.91 -1.87 -2.13
CA LEU A 268 18.84 -2.67 -2.76
C LEU A 268 17.88 -3.27 -1.74
N ASP A 269 18.39 -3.83 -0.62
CA ASP A 269 17.57 -4.33 0.49
C ASP A 269 16.68 -3.23 1.07
N LYS A 270 17.22 -2.02 1.24
CA LYS A 270 16.43 -0.88 1.72
C LYS A 270 15.42 -0.37 0.69
N LEU A 271 15.66 -0.49 -0.61
CA LEU A 271 14.66 -0.16 -1.64
C LEU A 271 13.44 -1.10 -1.59
N ILE A 272 13.64 -2.38 -1.29
CA ILE A 272 12.60 -3.42 -1.30
C ILE A 272 11.97 -3.68 0.08
N GLU A 273 12.25 -2.85 1.08
CA GLU A 273 11.61 -2.92 2.40
C GLU A 273 10.08 -2.84 2.28
N PHE A 274 9.35 -3.78 2.90
CA PHE A 274 7.88 -3.80 2.90
C PHE A 274 7.31 -2.59 3.63
N GLY A 275 7.95 -2.19 4.73
CA GLY A 275 7.55 -1.02 5.50
C GLY A 275 7.93 0.26 4.78
N THR A 276 6.95 1.03 4.30
CA THR A 276 7.22 2.29 3.60
C THR A 276 8.11 3.26 4.39
N LYS A 277 8.04 3.28 5.73
CA LYS A 277 8.91 4.06 6.63
C LYS A 277 10.35 3.57 6.71
N LYS A 278 10.59 2.28 6.45
CA LYS A 278 11.92 1.65 6.48
C LYS A 278 12.65 1.81 5.14
N ARG A 279 11.89 2.01 4.06
CA ARG A 279 12.37 2.31 2.73
C ARG A 279 12.97 3.71 2.64
N TYR A 280 13.73 3.98 1.59
CA TYR A 280 14.04 5.36 1.19
C TYR A 280 12.76 6.15 0.92
N GLN A 281 12.73 7.42 1.35
CA GLN A 281 11.54 8.27 1.21
C GLN A 281 11.53 9.10 -0.08
N SER A 282 12.70 9.26 -0.74
CA SER A 282 12.83 10.01 -1.99
C SER A 282 13.94 9.43 -2.87
N ALA A 283 13.92 9.75 -4.17
CA ALA A 283 14.97 9.34 -5.09
C ALA A 283 16.30 10.04 -4.77
N SER A 284 16.25 11.29 -4.29
CA SER A 284 17.40 12.02 -3.74
C SER A 284 18.13 11.29 -2.59
N GLU A 285 17.40 10.63 -1.68
CA GLU A 285 18.03 9.83 -0.61
C GLU A 285 18.81 8.63 -1.18
N VAL A 286 18.27 7.98 -2.21
CA VAL A 286 18.92 6.82 -2.86
C VAL A 286 20.17 7.28 -3.62
N LEU A 287 20.09 8.39 -4.36
CA LEU A 287 21.24 8.99 -5.05
C LEU A 287 22.36 9.35 -4.07
N SER A 288 22.01 9.91 -2.92
CA SER A 288 22.95 10.23 -1.84
C SER A 288 23.61 8.97 -1.28
N ALA A 289 22.83 7.89 -1.07
CA ALA A 289 23.34 6.60 -0.59
C ALA A 289 24.29 5.94 -1.61
N LEU A 290 24.07 6.14 -2.91
CA LEU A 290 24.98 5.70 -3.97
C LEU A 290 26.26 6.54 -4.07
N GLN A 291 26.41 7.59 -3.23
CA GLN A 291 27.50 8.58 -3.27
C GLN A 291 27.59 9.31 -4.62
N ILE A 292 26.48 9.40 -5.36
CA ILE A 292 26.41 10.08 -6.64
C ILE A 292 26.09 11.55 -6.37
N LYS A 293 27.08 12.43 -6.56
CA LYS A 293 26.87 13.88 -6.44
C LYS A 293 26.04 14.39 -7.62
N THR A 294 24.76 14.66 -7.41
CA THR A 294 23.94 15.42 -8.35
C THR A 294 24.21 16.92 -8.19
N SER A 295 24.56 17.58 -9.29
CA SER A 295 24.76 19.03 -9.36
C SER A 295 23.42 19.75 -9.53
N VAL A 296 22.57 19.76 -8.51
CA VAL A 296 21.40 20.67 -8.44
C VAL A 296 21.26 21.15 -7.00
N SER A 297 21.63 22.40 -6.77
CA SER A 297 21.54 23.09 -5.48
C SER A 297 20.16 23.74 -5.31
N ILE A 298 19.47 23.43 -4.21
CA ILE A 298 18.30 24.18 -3.70
C ILE A 298 18.56 24.56 -2.23
N PRO A 299 18.22 25.78 -1.76
CA PRO A 299 18.57 26.26 -0.43
C PRO A 299 17.71 25.64 0.68
N GLN A 300 18.33 25.29 1.81
CA GLN A 300 17.64 24.83 3.02
C GLN A 300 17.27 26.03 3.93
N THR A 301 16.01 26.11 4.35
CA THR A 301 15.56 27.00 5.42
C THR A 301 15.38 26.23 6.73
N ASN A 302 16.08 26.69 7.77
CA ASN A 302 15.99 26.21 9.16
C ASN A 302 14.68 26.68 9.82
N ILE A 303 14.00 25.78 10.54
CA ILE A 303 12.98 26.16 11.54
C ILE A 303 13.29 25.45 12.87
N GLN A 304 13.53 26.26 13.91
CA GLN A 304 13.75 25.85 15.30
C GLN A 304 12.42 25.53 16.02
N LYS A 305 12.47 24.65 17.03
CA LYS A 305 11.37 24.25 17.91
C LYS A 305 11.22 25.19 19.13
N PRO A 306 10.01 25.39 19.69
CA PRO A 306 9.82 25.99 21.01
C PRO A 306 9.56 24.96 22.14
N VAL A 307 9.91 25.36 23.37
CA VAL A 307 9.79 24.67 24.66
C VAL A 307 8.80 25.42 25.57
N ASN A 308 8.05 24.71 26.45
CA ASN A 308 7.61 25.08 27.83
C ASN A 308 6.42 24.21 28.33
N PRO A 309 5.97 24.27 29.62
CA PRO A 309 6.68 24.01 30.88
C PRO A 309 5.92 23.01 31.83
N VAL A 310 6.48 22.74 33.01
CA VAL A 310 6.09 21.71 34.02
C VAL A 310 5.05 22.23 35.04
N ILE A 311 4.12 21.37 35.50
CA ILE A 311 3.25 21.57 36.69
C ILE A 311 3.17 20.28 37.55
N SER A 312 3.16 20.46 38.88
CA SER A 312 3.28 19.52 40.02
C SER A 312 2.00 18.76 40.46
N VAL A 313 2.15 17.64 41.21
CA VAL A 313 1.08 16.71 41.69
C VAL A 313 1.11 16.51 43.22
N PRO A 314 -0.04 16.27 43.90
CA PRO A 314 -0.07 15.55 45.19
C PRO A 314 -1.05 14.34 45.34
N GLN A 315 -0.57 13.35 46.13
CA GLN A 315 -1.17 12.33 47.04
C GLN A 315 -1.82 10.99 46.56
N THR A 316 -1.46 9.92 47.32
CA THR A 316 -1.58 8.46 47.05
C THR A 316 -2.88 7.76 47.57
N PRO A 317 -3.53 6.87 46.76
CA PRO A 317 -4.65 6.00 47.20
C PRO A 317 -4.26 4.54 47.57
N PRO A 318 -5.14 3.78 48.26
CA PRO A 318 -4.85 2.52 48.99
C PRO A 318 -4.39 1.34 48.12
N SER A 319 -3.48 0.49 48.61
CA SER A 319 -2.84 -0.60 47.86
C SER A 319 -3.83 -1.70 47.43
N ILE A 320 -3.79 -2.06 46.14
CA ILE A 320 -4.57 -3.17 45.58
C ILE A 320 -3.83 -4.47 45.87
N GLN A 321 -4.56 -5.53 46.27
CA GLN A 321 -3.98 -6.87 46.37
C GLN A 321 -3.95 -7.53 44.99
N LEU A 322 -2.76 -7.78 44.46
CA LEU A 322 -2.53 -8.43 43.17
C LEU A 322 -2.67 -9.95 43.30
N LYS A 323 -3.89 -10.48 43.15
CA LYS A 323 -4.18 -11.93 43.26
C LYS A 323 -4.41 -12.54 41.88
N SER A 324 -4.17 -13.83 41.75
CA SER A 324 -4.41 -14.60 40.52
C SER A 324 -4.70 -16.06 40.85
N ALA A 325 -5.79 -16.59 40.30
CA ALA A 325 -6.13 -18.01 40.45
C ALA A 325 -5.22 -18.91 39.60
N LYS A 326 -4.45 -18.31 38.66
CA LYS A 326 -3.52 -18.99 37.75
C LYS A 326 -2.05 -18.61 38.02
N GLY A 327 -1.77 -17.89 39.10
CA GLY A 327 -0.41 -17.47 39.45
C GLY A 327 0.20 -16.43 38.50
N ILE A 328 -0.62 -15.64 37.82
CA ILE A 328 -0.19 -14.56 36.94
C ILE A 328 0.28 -13.36 37.76
N ASP A 329 1.42 -12.79 37.35
CA ASP A 329 2.00 -11.61 37.98
C ASP A 329 1.47 -10.33 37.34
N TYR A 330 0.76 -9.53 38.13
CA TYR A 330 0.16 -8.26 37.70
C TYR A 330 1.00 -7.02 38.03
N ARG A 331 2.21 -7.17 38.60
CA ARG A 331 3.05 -6.02 38.99
C ARG A 331 3.40 -5.12 37.81
N ASN A 332 3.71 -5.70 36.66
CA ASN A 332 4.00 -4.93 35.45
C ASN A 332 2.78 -4.11 34.98
N LEU A 333 1.58 -4.71 34.98
CA LEU A 333 0.35 -3.99 34.68
C LEU A 333 0.09 -2.86 35.69
N GLU A 334 0.26 -3.13 36.98
CA GLU A 334 0.12 -2.11 38.03
C GLU A 334 1.11 -0.95 37.84
N ASP A 335 2.37 -1.24 37.53
CA ASP A 335 3.40 -0.22 37.33
C ASP A 335 3.16 0.64 36.10
N LEU A 336 2.72 0.04 34.98
CA LEU A 336 2.32 0.78 33.78
C LEU A 336 1.14 1.71 34.07
N LEU A 337 0.13 1.24 34.81
CA LEU A 337 -1.03 2.04 35.20
C LEU A 337 -0.68 3.15 36.19
N LYS A 338 0.18 2.89 37.20
CA LYS A 338 0.72 3.90 38.12
C LYS A 338 1.43 5.03 37.36
N ARG A 339 2.19 4.67 36.33
CA ARG A 339 2.93 5.60 35.47
C ARG A 339 2.07 6.23 34.37
N GLN A 340 0.77 5.93 34.32
CA GLN A 340 -0.16 6.42 33.31
C GLN A 340 0.27 6.07 31.87
N GLN A 341 0.96 4.94 31.70
CA GLN A 341 1.34 4.39 30.40
C GLN A 341 0.18 3.55 29.87
N TRP A 342 -0.93 4.22 29.56
CA TRP A 342 -2.23 3.59 29.27
C TRP A 342 -2.21 2.64 28.07
N LYS A 343 -1.41 2.95 27.04
CA LYS A 343 -1.29 2.13 25.82
C LYS A 343 -0.56 0.83 26.06
N GLU A 344 0.52 0.90 26.84
CA GLU A 344 1.32 -0.23 27.27
C GLU A 344 0.54 -1.08 28.27
N ALA A 345 -0.19 -0.44 29.19
CA ALA A 345 -1.10 -1.12 30.11
C ALA A 345 -2.20 -1.89 29.37
N ASP A 346 -2.75 -1.35 28.27
CA ASP A 346 -3.76 -2.04 27.45
C ASP A 346 -3.19 -3.29 26.74
N LYS A 347 -1.99 -3.16 26.13
CA LYS A 347 -1.27 -4.30 25.56
C LYS A 347 -0.94 -5.36 26.62
N GLU A 348 -0.49 -4.91 27.78
CA GLU A 348 -0.18 -5.78 28.91
C GLU A 348 -1.42 -6.50 29.42
N THR A 349 -2.57 -5.81 29.47
CA THR A 349 -3.87 -6.40 29.83
C THR A 349 -4.23 -7.55 28.88
N ALA A 350 -4.06 -7.35 27.56
CA ALA A 350 -4.29 -8.42 26.59
C ALA A 350 -3.31 -9.59 26.77
N ARG A 351 -2.02 -9.31 27.04
CA ARG A 351 -0.99 -10.32 27.28
C ARG A 351 -1.31 -11.18 28.51
N VAL A 352 -1.63 -10.56 29.65
CA VAL A 352 -1.94 -11.31 30.89
C VAL A 352 -3.25 -12.08 30.76
N MET A 353 -4.25 -11.57 30.04
CA MET A 353 -5.48 -12.34 29.81
C MET A 353 -5.27 -13.56 28.94
N LEU A 354 -4.41 -13.48 27.92
CA LEU A 354 -3.98 -14.66 27.15
C LEU A 354 -3.22 -15.68 28.02
N GLN A 355 -2.44 -15.23 29.00
CA GLN A 355 -1.76 -16.13 29.94
C GLN A 355 -2.75 -16.84 30.87
N VAL A 356 -3.72 -16.12 31.45
CA VAL A 356 -4.75 -16.72 32.31
C VAL A 356 -5.55 -17.78 31.56
N ALA A 357 -5.87 -17.54 30.29
CA ALA A 357 -6.59 -18.47 29.44
C ALA A 357 -5.70 -19.59 28.83
N ASN A 358 -4.38 -19.55 29.03
CA ASN A 358 -3.39 -20.44 28.41
C ASN A 358 -3.44 -20.44 26.87
N ARG A 359 -3.48 -19.25 26.27
CA ARG A 359 -3.63 -19.03 24.82
C ARG A 359 -2.61 -18.09 24.21
N THR A 360 -1.45 -17.98 24.83
CA THR A 360 -0.38 -17.08 24.40
C THR A 360 0.12 -17.37 22.99
N LYS A 361 0.06 -18.63 22.53
CA LYS A 361 0.46 -19.03 21.17
C LYS A 361 -0.58 -18.65 20.12
N GLU A 362 -1.85 -18.82 20.47
CA GLU A 362 -2.99 -18.58 19.60
C GLU A 362 -3.21 -17.09 19.39
N ARG A 363 -2.87 -16.24 20.38
CA ARG A 363 -3.00 -14.78 20.29
C ARG A 363 -4.44 -14.30 20.06
N TRP A 364 -5.42 -15.09 20.47
CA TRP A 364 -6.84 -14.73 20.52
C TRP A 364 -7.58 -15.58 21.56
N LEU A 365 -8.67 -15.06 22.13
CA LEU A 365 -9.55 -15.76 23.08
C LEU A 365 -10.85 -16.19 22.38
N ARG A 366 -11.33 -17.39 22.68
CA ARG A 366 -12.68 -17.88 22.32
C ARG A 366 -13.69 -17.41 23.36
N GLU A 367 -14.97 -17.50 23.01
CA GLU A 367 -16.08 -17.25 23.95
C GLU A 367 -15.99 -18.12 25.20
N GLU A 368 -15.68 -19.42 25.03
CA GLU A 368 -15.50 -20.38 26.13
C GLU A 368 -14.38 -19.99 27.11
N ASP A 369 -13.32 -19.33 26.62
CA ASP A 369 -12.21 -18.87 27.46
C ASP A 369 -12.67 -17.73 28.38
N ILE A 370 -13.57 -16.86 27.89
CA ILE A 370 -14.15 -15.75 28.65
C ILE A 370 -15.21 -16.23 29.63
N ASP A 371 -16.07 -17.17 29.22
CA ASP A 371 -17.09 -17.75 30.10
C ASP A 371 -16.50 -18.46 31.33
N ASN A 372 -15.32 -19.04 31.16
CA ASN A 372 -14.60 -19.76 32.21
C ASN A 372 -13.49 -18.94 32.87
N PHE A 373 -13.33 -17.67 32.48
CA PHE A 373 -12.24 -16.84 32.96
C PHE A 373 -12.33 -16.65 34.49
N PRO A 374 -11.25 -16.90 35.27
CA PRO A 374 -11.32 -16.82 36.73
C PRO A 374 -11.75 -15.44 37.24
N CYS A 375 -12.69 -15.43 38.20
CA CYS A 375 -13.21 -14.18 38.77
C CYS A 375 -12.16 -13.40 39.55
N GLU A 376 -11.15 -14.08 40.12
CA GLU A 376 -10.06 -13.43 40.83
C GLU A 376 -9.23 -12.56 39.87
N ASP A 377 -8.80 -13.15 38.75
CA ASP A 377 -8.02 -12.47 37.72
C ASP A 377 -8.78 -11.30 37.06
N LEU A 378 -10.07 -11.49 36.74
CA LEU A 378 -10.91 -10.39 36.24
C LEU A 378 -11.02 -9.25 37.26
N ARG A 379 -11.19 -9.57 38.55
CA ARG A 379 -11.31 -8.56 39.61
C ARG A 379 -10.02 -7.79 39.79
N THR A 380 -8.87 -8.46 39.76
CA THR A 380 -7.57 -7.80 39.89
C THR A 380 -7.29 -6.88 38.71
N ILE A 381 -7.55 -7.30 37.47
CA ILE A 381 -7.39 -6.43 36.30
C ILE A 381 -8.34 -5.22 36.38
N ASP A 382 -9.61 -5.45 36.70
CA ASP A 382 -10.61 -4.39 36.78
C ASP A 382 -10.30 -3.36 37.88
N GLN A 383 -9.92 -3.81 39.08
CA GLN A 383 -9.55 -2.92 40.19
C GLN A 383 -8.33 -2.06 39.87
N LEU A 384 -7.34 -2.61 39.15
CA LEU A 384 -6.17 -1.86 38.71
C LEU A 384 -6.57 -0.73 37.77
N TRP A 385 -7.34 -1.04 36.73
CA TRP A 385 -7.83 -0.02 35.79
C TRP A 385 -8.69 1.03 36.50
N LEU A 386 -9.62 0.63 37.37
CA LEU A 386 -10.46 1.54 38.13
C LEU A 386 -9.65 2.48 39.02
N LYS A 387 -8.72 1.96 39.84
CA LYS A 387 -7.98 2.79 40.80
C LYS A 387 -7.15 3.85 40.09
N TYR A 388 -6.36 3.45 39.09
CA TYR A 388 -5.43 4.38 38.46
C TYR A 388 -6.12 5.33 37.50
N SER A 389 -7.29 4.96 36.96
CA SER A 389 -8.11 5.84 36.10
C SER A 389 -9.13 6.70 36.86
N ASN A 390 -9.13 6.66 38.19
CA ASN A 390 -10.13 7.32 39.04
C ASN A 390 -11.58 6.90 38.71
N GLY A 391 -11.79 5.59 38.53
CA GLY A 391 -13.07 4.95 38.25
C GLY A 391 -13.55 5.09 36.80
N LYS A 392 -12.72 5.59 35.90
CA LYS A 392 -13.12 5.93 34.52
C LYS A 392 -13.04 4.77 33.54
N PHE A 393 -12.08 3.87 33.75
CA PHE A 393 -11.75 2.74 32.89
C PHE A 393 -11.80 1.44 33.67
N GLY A 394 -12.06 0.34 32.98
CA GLY A 394 -12.25 -0.98 33.57
C GLY A 394 -13.36 -1.76 32.88
N PHE A 395 -13.30 -3.07 33.01
CA PHE A 395 -14.29 -3.98 32.45
C PHE A 395 -15.65 -3.84 33.13
N SER A 396 -15.71 -3.53 34.43
CA SER A 396 -16.97 -3.26 35.13
C SER A 396 -17.66 -1.99 34.60
N VAL A 397 -16.88 -0.97 34.24
CA VAL A 397 -17.38 0.26 33.60
C VAL A 397 -17.94 -0.04 32.22
N GLN A 398 -17.21 -0.79 31.39
CA GLN A 398 -17.69 -1.23 30.08
C GLN A 398 -18.96 -2.08 30.20
N ALA A 399 -18.98 -3.05 31.11
CA ALA A 399 -20.13 -3.92 31.32
C ALA A 399 -21.36 -3.16 31.85
N LYS A 400 -21.18 -2.10 32.65
CA LYS A 400 -22.26 -1.20 33.07
C LYS A 400 -22.83 -0.45 31.87
N ILE A 401 -21.98 0.18 31.06
CA ILE A 401 -22.39 0.92 29.86
C ILE A 401 -23.13 0.00 28.87
N TYR A 402 -22.59 -1.20 28.62
CA TYR A 402 -23.22 -2.17 27.72
C TYR A 402 -24.62 -2.57 28.20
N ARG A 403 -24.82 -2.79 29.50
CA ARG A 403 -26.14 -3.10 30.08
C ARG A 403 -27.11 -1.91 30.02
N GLU A 404 -26.65 -0.70 30.29
CA GLU A 404 -27.48 0.52 30.19
C GLU A 404 -28.02 0.75 28.77
N LEU A 405 -27.29 0.29 27.75
CA LEU A 405 -27.72 0.33 26.35
C LEU A 405 -28.65 -0.83 25.95
N GLY A 406 -29.06 -1.67 26.91
CA GLY A 406 -29.90 -2.84 26.65
C GLY A 406 -29.12 -4.08 26.22
N GLY A 407 -27.80 -4.11 26.46
CA GLY A 407 -26.94 -5.23 26.12
C GLY A 407 -27.30 -6.49 26.88
N THR A 408 -27.49 -7.58 26.13
CA THR A 408 -27.67 -8.92 26.67
C THR A 408 -26.49 -9.81 26.26
N ARG A 409 -26.52 -11.08 26.65
CA ARG A 409 -25.52 -12.05 26.21
C ARG A 409 -25.58 -12.29 24.70
N GLU A 410 -26.76 -12.19 24.10
CA GLU A 410 -26.94 -12.34 22.66
C GLU A 410 -26.45 -11.09 21.93
N TYR A 411 -25.75 -11.30 20.81
CA TYR A 411 -25.23 -10.22 19.99
C TYR A 411 -26.38 -9.43 19.36
N ASN A 412 -26.37 -8.11 19.58
CA ASN A 412 -27.28 -7.17 18.95
C ASN A 412 -26.48 -6.05 18.31
N GLU A 413 -26.54 -5.94 16.98
CA GLU A 413 -25.75 -4.98 16.20
C GLU A 413 -26.04 -3.51 16.60
N ARG A 414 -27.30 -3.17 16.89
CA ARG A 414 -27.66 -1.80 17.29
C ARG A 414 -27.10 -1.43 18.66
N VAL A 415 -27.18 -2.37 19.60
CA VAL A 415 -26.61 -2.17 20.94
C VAL A 415 -25.08 -2.12 20.88
N TRP A 416 -24.49 -2.95 20.00
CA TRP A 416 -23.06 -2.95 19.76
C TRP A 416 -22.59 -1.61 19.18
N ASP A 417 -23.20 -1.11 18.11
CA ASP A 417 -22.88 0.20 17.54
C ASP A 417 -23.02 1.34 18.56
N ALA A 418 -24.12 1.35 19.33
CA ALA A 418 -24.33 2.35 20.37
C ALA A 418 -23.30 2.26 21.51
N PHE A 419 -22.85 1.05 21.84
CA PHE A 419 -21.76 0.83 22.80
C PHE A 419 -20.47 1.41 22.26
N GLY A 420 -20.12 1.08 21.01
CA GLY A 420 -18.96 1.62 20.32
C GLY A 420 -18.94 3.15 20.28
N ASP A 421 -20.07 3.77 19.96
CA ASP A 421 -20.18 5.23 19.98
C ASP A 421 -19.99 5.80 21.41
N ARG A 422 -20.55 5.14 22.43
CA ARG A 422 -20.49 5.60 23.83
C ARG A 422 -19.10 5.51 24.45
N VAL A 423 -18.36 4.43 24.18
CA VAL A 423 -17.00 4.26 24.70
C VAL A 423 -15.95 4.88 23.78
N GLY A 424 -16.34 5.48 22.65
CA GLY A 424 -15.42 6.12 21.70
C GLY A 424 -14.66 5.14 20.82
N TRP A 425 -15.24 3.96 20.57
CA TRP A 425 -14.72 2.96 19.65
C TRP A 425 -15.32 3.01 18.25
N ARG A 426 -16.27 3.91 18.02
CA ARG A 426 -16.90 4.13 16.73
C ARG A 426 -17.08 5.62 16.53
N VAL A 427 -16.64 6.10 15.37
CA VAL A 427 -16.74 7.51 14.95
C VAL A 427 -17.19 7.54 13.50
N ASN A 428 -18.22 8.32 13.18
CA ASN A 428 -18.78 8.44 11.84
C ASN A 428 -19.13 7.08 11.21
N ASN A 429 -19.88 6.27 11.96
CA ASN A 429 -20.33 4.92 11.60
C ASN A 429 -19.21 3.91 11.32
N SER A 430 -18.02 4.18 11.83
CA SER A 430 -16.83 3.42 11.51
C SER A 430 -16.08 3.07 12.78
N TRP A 431 -15.83 1.79 12.95
CA TRP A 431 -15.26 1.21 14.16
C TRP A 431 -13.73 1.39 14.25
N ILE A 432 -13.15 1.36 15.45
CA ILE A 432 -11.69 1.36 15.66
C ILE A 432 -11.04 0.15 14.99
N GLN A 433 -10.33 0.29 13.87
CA GLN A 433 -9.60 -0.85 13.28
C GLN A 433 -8.60 -1.43 14.28
N MET A 434 -8.99 -2.56 14.88
CA MET A 434 -8.21 -3.37 15.81
C MET A 434 -7.33 -4.33 15.01
N LEU A 435 -6.23 -3.81 14.49
CA LEU A 435 -5.17 -4.62 13.92
C LEU A 435 -4.17 -4.94 15.04
N ALA A 436 -4.29 -6.14 15.60
CA ALA A 436 -3.27 -6.69 16.47
C ALA A 436 -1.96 -6.82 15.66
N ASN A 437 -0.90 -6.21 16.18
CA ASN A 437 0.51 -6.34 15.75
C ASN A 437 0.88 -5.88 14.33
N LEU A 438 0.96 -4.57 14.12
CA LEU A 438 1.81 -3.97 13.07
C LEU A 438 2.54 -2.73 13.60
N GLU A 439 3.49 -2.92 14.52
CA GLU A 439 4.30 -1.82 15.08
C GLU A 439 5.23 -1.11 14.08
N ASN A 440 5.21 -1.47 12.78
CA ASN A 440 6.13 -0.90 11.78
C ASN A 440 5.49 -0.36 10.49
N ASN A 441 4.15 -0.18 10.43
CA ASN A 441 3.47 0.30 9.22
C ASN A 441 3.12 1.81 9.24
N SER A 442 3.90 2.61 8.51
CA SER A 442 3.66 4.05 8.31
C SER A 442 2.34 4.37 7.61
N TRP A 443 2.01 3.62 6.56
CA TRP A 443 1.07 4.03 5.53
C TRP A 443 -0.40 4.03 5.97
N MET A 444 -0.76 3.27 7.02
CA MET A 444 -2.07 3.42 7.66
C MET A 444 -2.17 4.65 8.56
N ASN A 445 -1.06 5.31 8.93
CA ASN A 445 -1.09 6.55 9.72
C ASN A 445 -1.50 7.77 8.90
N GLN A 446 -1.20 7.81 7.60
CA GLN A 446 -1.51 8.97 6.77
C GLN A 446 -2.92 8.96 6.17
N ILE A 447 -3.54 7.79 6.00
CA ILE A 447 -4.89 7.68 5.44
C ILE A 447 -5.99 8.03 6.45
N ASN A 448 -5.63 8.02 7.74
CA ASN A 448 -6.52 8.41 8.84
C ASN A 448 -6.61 9.92 9.05
N LEU A 449 -5.85 10.74 8.31
CA LEU A 449 -5.89 12.20 8.47
C LEU A 449 -6.76 12.92 7.43
N GLU A 450 -7.13 12.28 6.33
CA GLU A 450 -7.86 12.95 5.24
C GLU A 450 -9.29 12.47 5.05
N ASN A 451 -9.64 11.25 5.48
CA ASN A 451 -11.02 10.78 5.51
C ASN A 451 -11.48 10.59 6.95
N ASN A 452 -12.37 11.49 7.37
CA ASN A 452 -12.86 11.69 8.72
C ASN A 452 -13.74 10.52 9.24
N SER A 453 -13.36 9.26 9.08
CA SER A 453 -14.22 8.14 9.52
C SER A 453 -13.49 6.86 9.87
N TRP A 454 -12.28 6.84 10.43
CA TRP A 454 -11.74 5.59 11.00
C TRP A 454 -10.79 5.88 12.17
N ILE A 455 -11.01 5.25 13.32
CA ILE A 455 -10.05 5.28 14.43
C ILE A 455 -9.15 4.05 14.28
N CYS A 456 -7.83 4.15 14.37
CA CYS A 456 -6.96 2.97 14.49
C CYS A 456 -6.58 2.78 15.96
N TYR A 457 -6.18 1.57 16.39
CA TYR A 457 -5.71 1.38 17.77
C TYR A 457 -4.62 2.38 18.18
N LYS A 458 -3.75 2.82 17.26
CA LYS A 458 -2.74 3.85 17.56
C LYS A 458 -3.31 5.26 17.78
N ASP A 459 -4.54 5.48 17.31
CA ASP A 459 -5.32 6.71 17.37
C ASP A 459 -6.37 6.63 18.50
N VAL A 460 -6.41 5.52 19.25
CA VAL A 460 -7.16 5.40 20.51
C VAL A 460 -6.59 6.40 21.51
N THR A 461 -7.48 7.09 22.21
CA THR A 461 -7.10 8.10 23.20
C THR A 461 -6.63 7.39 24.47
N PHE A 462 -5.31 7.23 24.60
CA PHE A 462 -4.66 6.65 25.77
C PHE A 462 -4.40 7.69 26.86
N ASP A 463 -5.44 8.38 27.29
CA ASP A 463 -5.38 9.32 28.41
C ASP A 463 -6.73 9.43 29.14
N LEU A 464 -6.72 10.12 30.28
CA LEU A 464 -7.92 10.32 31.12
C LEU A 464 -8.97 11.25 30.50
N LYS A 465 -8.75 11.87 29.34
CA LYS A 465 -9.75 12.67 28.62
C LYS A 465 -10.65 11.81 27.74
N ALA A 466 -10.27 10.56 27.45
CA ALA A 466 -11.08 9.63 26.66
C ALA A 466 -12.48 9.40 27.25
N PRO A 467 -13.46 8.86 26.51
CA PRO A 467 -14.80 8.60 27.03
C PRO A 467 -14.83 7.60 28.20
N LEU A 468 -15.90 7.61 29.00
CA LEU A 468 -16.08 6.63 30.08
C LEU A 468 -16.09 5.20 29.51
N GLY A 469 -15.36 4.27 30.11
CA GLY A 469 -15.25 2.88 29.63
C GLY A 469 -14.39 2.69 28.37
N HIS A 470 -13.68 3.74 27.91
CA HIS A 470 -12.86 3.66 26.69
C HIS A 470 -11.77 2.60 26.76
N LEU A 471 -11.19 2.36 27.94
CA LEU A 471 -10.15 1.36 28.15
C LEU A 471 -10.60 0.33 29.21
N PRO A 472 -10.07 -0.90 29.15
CA PRO A 472 -9.15 -1.42 28.12
C PRO A 472 -9.86 -1.81 26.81
N VAL A 473 -9.17 -1.61 25.69
CA VAL A 473 -9.57 -1.96 24.32
C VAL A 473 -9.17 -3.39 23.96
N MET A 474 -8.06 -3.94 24.51
CA MET A 474 -7.63 -5.34 24.38
C MET A 474 -7.02 -5.75 23.01
N ASN A 475 -6.10 -4.94 22.48
CA ASN A 475 -5.44 -5.07 21.15
C ASN A 475 -4.58 -6.33 20.87
N GLY A 476 -4.57 -7.32 21.76
CA GLY A 476 -3.78 -8.55 21.60
C GLY A 476 -4.55 -9.76 21.10
N LEU A 477 -5.84 -9.63 20.77
CA LEU A 477 -6.72 -10.74 20.39
C LEU A 477 -7.08 -10.65 18.90
N ASP A 478 -6.38 -11.40 18.07
CA ASP A 478 -6.60 -11.49 16.62
C ASP A 478 -8.00 -12.01 16.32
N SER A 479 -8.98 -11.13 16.10
CA SER A 479 -10.28 -11.56 15.61
C SER A 479 -11.06 -10.51 14.84
N VAL A 480 -11.77 -11.01 13.83
CA VAL A 480 -12.70 -10.29 12.96
C VAL A 480 -13.85 -9.70 13.80
N TRP A 481 -14.20 -8.44 13.54
CA TRP A 481 -15.21 -7.59 14.20
C TRP A 481 -16.49 -8.25 14.74
N ARG A 482 -17.06 -9.22 14.01
CA ARG A 482 -18.24 -9.98 14.46
C ARG A 482 -18.00 -10.77 15.75
N ARG A 483 -16.75 -11.08 16.11
CA ARG A 483 -16.37 -11.78 17.35
C ARG A 483 -16.18 -10.86 18.55
N TRP A 484 -15.98 -9.55 18.35
CA TRP A 484 -15.75 -8.58 19.44
C TRP A 484 -17.04 -8.18 20.17
N GLY A 485 -18.16 -8.02 19.46
CA GLY A 485 -19.45 -7.83 20.12
C GLY A 485 -19.84 -9.03 20.98
N VAL A 486 -19.50 -10.24 20.53
CA VAL A 486 -19.67 -11.51 21.28
C VAL A 486 -18.72 -11.57 22.48
N PHE A 487 -17.50 -11.02 22.36
CA PHE A 487 -16.55 -10.92 23.46
C PHE A 487 -17.06 -10.01 24.58
N VAL A 488 -17.51 -8.79 24.26
CA VAL A 488 -18.01 -7.84 25.27
C VAL A 488 -19.30 -8.35 25.92
N SER A 489 -20.20 -8.98 25.18
CA SER A 489 -21.40 -9.60 25.75
C SER A 489 -21.07 -10.75 26.71
N SER A 490 -20.09 -11.58 26.35
CA SER A 490 -19.61 -12.70 27.18
C SER A 490 -18.86 -12.21 28.42
N LEU A 491 -18.03 -11.19 28.28
CA LEU A 491 -17.31 -10.57 29.38
C LEU A 491 -18.27 -9.90 30.37
N ALA A 492 -19.25 -9.15 29.89
CA ALA A 492 -20.28 -8.54 30.72
C ALA A 492 -21.10 -9.60 31.47
N SER A 493 -21.46 -10.71 30.81
CA SER A 493 -22.12 -11.85 31.44
C SER A 493 -21.24 -12.49 32.52
N ARG A 494 -19.93 -12.63 32.25
CA ARG A 494 -18.97 -13.21 33.20
C ARG A 494 -18.77 -12.32 34.43
N LEU A 495 -18.59 -11.01 34.26
CA LEU A 495 -18.44 -10.06 35.37
C LEU A 495 -19.66 -10.08 36.31
N ALA A 496 -20.87 -10.16 35.75
CA ALA A 496 -22.09 -10.30 36.53
C ALA A 496 -22.09 -11.59 37.39
N LYS A 497 -21.67 -12.73 36.82
CA LYS A 497 -21.50 -14.00 37.57
C LYS A 497 -20.42 -13.89 38.65
N CYS A 498 -19.35 -13.14 38.37
CA CYS A 498 -18.26 -12.88 39.31
C CYS A 498 -18.59 -11.82 40.37
N LYS A 499 -19.75 -11.16 40.30
CA LYS A 499 -20.17 -10.04 41.15
C LYS A 499 -19.14 -8.90 41.16
N ILE A 500 -18.65 -8.54 39.97
CA ILE A 500 -17.72 -7.43 39.73
C ILE A 500 -18.49 -6.26 39.12
#